data_AF-A0A2V2SFC4-F1
#
_entry.id   AF-A0A2V2SFC4-F1
#
_cell.length_a   1.000
_cell.length_b   1.000
_cell.length_c   1.000
_cell.angle_alpha   90.00
_cell.angle_beta   90.00
_cell.angle_gamma   90.00
#
_symmetry.space_group_name_H-M   'P 1'
#
loop_
_entity.id
_entity.type
_entity.pdbx_description
1 polymer ?
#
loop_
_entity_poly.entity_id
_entity_poly.type
_entity_poly.pdbx_seq_one_letter_code
_entity_poly.pdbx_strand_id
1 'polypeptide(L)' 'MSPELERLLTALYERDTCEPEHRERFGNIADRLLHDAMQRVPLADREKFLDALHDRYRQFVRARRRPPTIPPRA' A
#
# COMPACT_ATOMS: atom_id res chain seq x y z
N MET A 1 2.68 8.27 -9.55
CA MET A 1 1.82 7.12 -9.14
C MET A 1 0.39 7.62 -9.15
N SER A 2 -0.63 6.80 -9.46
CA SER A 2 -2.03 7.25 -9.38
C SER A 2 -2.39 7.59 -7.91
N PRO A 3 -3.14 8.67 -7.64
CA PRO A 3 -3.56 9.02 -6.28
C PRO A 3 -4.42 7.93 -5.62
N GLU A 4 -5.17 7.15 -6.40
CA GLU A 4 -5.95 6.01 -5.87
C GLU A 4 -5.04 4.88 -5.40
N LEU A 5 -4.01 4.56 -6.19
CA LEU A 5 -3.00 3.56 -5.84
C LEU A 5 -2.20 3.99 -4.60
N GLU A 6 -1.88 5.28 -4.48
CA GLU A 6 -1.19 5.80 -3.30
C GLU A 6 -2.03 5.71 -2.02
N ARG A 7 -3.34 5.99 -2.10
CA ARG A 7 -4.27 5.79 -0.99
C ARG A 7 -4.34 4.33 -0.57
N LEU A 8 -4.43 3.40 -1.52
CA LEU A 8 -4.44 1.96 -1.22
C LEU A 8 -3.14 1.52 -0.54
N LEU A 9 -1.97 1.88 -1.08
CA LEU A 9 -0.69 1.51 -0.48
C LEU A 9 -0.49 2.13 0.91
N THR A 10 -1.00 3.34 1.12
CA THR A 10 -0.97 4.01 2.44
C THR A 10 -1.87 3.28 3.44
N ALA A 11 -3.09 2.92 3.06
CA ALA A 11 -4.00 2.16 3.93
C ALA A 11 -3.44 0.78 4.29
N LEU A 12 -2.81 0.09 3.34
CA LEU A 12 -2.12 -1.19 3.59
C LEU A 12 -0.94 -1.00 4.55
N TYR A 13 -0.16 0.06 4.37
CA TYR A 13 0.94 0.38 5.28
C TYR A 13 0.44 0.72 6.68
N GLU A 14 -0.60 1.55 6.81
CA GLU A 14 -1.21 1.90 8.10
C GLU A 14 -1.76 0.67 8.81
N ARG A 15 -2.47 -0.21 8.10
CA ARG A 15 -2.93 -1.50 8.66
C ARG A 15 -1.77 -2.34 9.21
N ASP A 16 -0.66 -2.41 8.48
CA ASP A 16 0.49 -3.24 8.87
C ASP A 16 1.33 -2.60 9.99
N THR A 17 1.28 -1.27 10.14
CA THR A 17 2.11 -0.51 11.09
C THR A 17 1.34 0.06 12.29
N CYS A 18 0.01 0.07 12.27
CA CYS A 18 -0.77 0.64 13.37
C CYS A 18 -0.79 -0.26 14.60
N GLU A 19 -1.11 0.37 15.72
CA GLU A 19 -1.41 -0.31 16.97
C GLU A 19 -2.57 -1.32 16.79
N PRO A 20 -2.57 -2.44 17.53
CA PRO A 20 -3.57 -3.50 17.40
C PRO A 20 -5.01 -3.00 17.49
N GLU A 21 -5.26 -2.00 18.34
CA GLU A 21 -6.57 -1.36 18.54
C GLU A 21 -7.16 -0.71 17.30
N HIS A 22 -6.32 -0.35 16.32
CA HIS A 22 -6.78 0.29 15.09
C HIS A 22 -6.72 -0.63 13.87
N ARG A 23 -6.15 -1.84 14.02
CA ARG A 23 -5.94 -2.77 12.90
C ARG A 23 -7.23 -3.14 12.18
N GLU A 24 -8.32 -3.34 12.91
CA GLU A 24 -9.61 -3.67 12.31
C GLU A 24 -10.13 -2.52 11.44
N ARG A 25 -10.06 -1.29 11.94
CA ARG A 25 -10.48 -0.09 11.21
C ARG A 25 -9.65 0.10 9.93
N PHE A 26 -8.33 0.03 10.03
CA PHE A 26 -7.45 0.19 8.87
C PHE A 26 -7.55 -1.00 7.91
N GLY A 27 -7.78 -2.20 8.43
CA GLY A 27 -8.09 -3.40 7.65
C GLY A 27 -9.33 -3.20 6.78
N ASN A 28 -10.43 -2.77 7.38
CA ASN A 28 -11.67 -2.49 6.66
C ASN A 28 -11.50 -1.41 5.57
N ILE A 29 -10.70 -0.38 5.84
CA ILE A 29 -10.40 0.67 4.85
C ILE A 29 -9.56 0.10 3.70
N ALA A 30 -8.51 -0.65 3.99
CA ALA A 30 -7.65 -1.25 2.99
C ALA A 30 -8.41 -2.25 2.11
N ASP A 31 -9.25 -3.10 2.73
CA ASP A 31 -10.04 -4.10 2.02
C ASP A 31 -11.08 -3.45 1.10
N ARG A 32 -11.74 -2.37 1.55
CA ARG A 32 -12.66 -1.61 0.70
C ARG A 32 -11.95 -1.01 -0.52
N LEU A 33 -10.79 -0.37 -0.30
CA LEU A 33 -10.01 0.22 -1.40
C LEU A 33 -9.49 -0.84 -2.38
N LEU A 34 -9.08 -2.01 -1.86
CA LEU A 34 -8.65 -3.13 -2.68
C LEU A 34 -9.80 -3.70 -3.50
N HIS A 35 -10.96 -3.89 -2.88
CA HIS A 35 -12.16 -4.36 -3.56
C HIS A 35 -12.58 -3.41 -4.69
N ASP A 36 -12.64 -2.10 -4.41
CA ASP A 36 -12.98 -1.09 -5.41
C ASP A 36 -11.98 -1.08 -6.59
N ALA A 37 -10.69 -1.27 -6.32
CA ALA A 37 -9.68 -1.41 -7.37
C ALA A 37 -9.88 -2.69 -8.20
N MET A 38 -10.16 -3.82 -7.55
CA MET A 38 -10.40 -5.10 -8.21
C MET A 38 -11.66 -5.15 -9.07
N GLN A 39 -12.69 -4.35 -8.72
CA GLN A 39 -13.90 -4.22 -9.55
C GLN A 39 -13.62 -3.56 -10.90
N ARG A 40 -12.57 -2.74 -10.99
CA ARG A 40 -12.15 -2.06 -12.22
C ARG A 40 -11.21 -2.90 -13.08
N VAL A 41 -10.68 -3.99 -12.52
CA VAL A 41 -9.75 -4.89 -13.21
C VAL A 41 -10.51 -6.10 -13.76
N PRO A 42 -10.33 -6.44 -15.05
CA PRO A 42 -10.88 -7.67 -15.62
C PRO A 42 -10.49 -8.90 -14.79
N LEU A 43 -11.42 -9.83 -14.57
CA LEU A 43 -11.18 -11.06 -13.79
C LEU A 43 -9.91 -11.81 -14.21
N ALA A 44 -9.66 -11.88 -15.53
CA ALA A 44 -8.50 -12.55 -16.11
C ALA A 44 -7.14 -11.92 -15.73
N ASP A 45 -7.13 -10.65 -15.31
CA ASP A 45 -5.91 -9.90 -14.96
C ASP A 45 -5.80 -9.61 -13.46
N ARG A 46 -6.73 -10.11 -12.64
CA ARG A 46 -6.72 -9.86 -11.18
C ARG A 46 -5.47 -10.40 -10.51
N GLU A 47 -5.00 -11.58 -10.90
CA GLU A 47 -3.77 -12.17 -10.35
C GLU A 47 -2.55 -11.29 -10.65
N LYS A 48 -2.37 -10.90 -11.92
CA LYS A 48 -1.31 -9.97 -12.33
C LYS A 48 -1.41 -8.61 -11.61
N PHE A 49 -2.62 -8.13 -11.39
CA PHE A 49 -2.85 -6.89 -10.64
C PHE A 49 -2.40 -7.05 -9.18
N LEU A 50 -2.72 -8.17 -8.53
CA LEU A 50 -2.29 -8.43 -7.15
C LEU A 50 -0.77 -8.58 -7.04
N ASP A 51 -0.13 -9.25 -8.00
CA ASP A 51 1.34 -9.35 -8.05
C ASP A 51 1.99 -7.98 -8.23
N ALA A 52 1.51 -7.18 -9.17
CA ALA A 52 1.99 -5.82 -9.39
C ALA A 52 1.76 -4.92 -8.16
N LEU A 53 0.62 -5.09 -7.48
CA LEU A 53 0.31 -4.39 -6.23
C LEU A 53 1.28 -4.79 -5.11
N HIS A 54 1.58 -6.08 -4.98
CA HIS A 54 2.52 -6.59 -3.98
C HIS A 54 3.93 -6.00 -4.19
N ASP A 55 4.44 -6.03 -5.43
CA ASP A 55 5.73 -5.43 -5.77
C ASP A 55 5.76 -3.93 -5.48
N ARG A 56 4.68 -3.23 -5.83
CA ARG A 56 4.57 -1.80 -5.57
C ARG A 56 4.51 -1.49 -4.08
N TYR A 57 3.82 -2.30 -3.29
CA TYR A 57 3.80 -2.19 -1.84
C TYR A 57 5.19 -2.37 -1.23
N ARG A 58 5.96 -3.39 -1.68
CA ARG A 58 7.34 -3.58 -1.21
C ARG A 58 8.22 -2.38 -1.53
N GLN A 59 8.08 -1.80 -2.72
CA GLN A 59 8.81 -0.57 -3.09
C GLN A 59 8.39 0.62 -2.21
N PHE A 60 7.10 0.77 -1.93
CA PHE A 60 6.56 1.82 -1.06
C PHE A 60 7.11 1.72 0.36
N VAL A 61 7.08 0.52 0.95
CA VAL A 61 7.67 0.25 2.27
C VAL A 61 9.18 0.54 2.28
N ARG A 62 9.92 0.11 1.25
CA ARG A 62 11.36 0.40 1.13
C ARG A 62 11.65 1.89 1.06
N ALA A 63 10.84 2.64 0.30
CA ALA A 63 10.99 4.09 0.20
C ALA A 63 10.77 4.78 1.55
N ARG A 64 9.77 4.35 2.33
CA ARG A 64 9.49 4.86 3.68
C ARG A 64 10.52 4.45 4.73
N ARG A 65 11.18 3.30 4.56
CA ARG A 65 12.24 2.84 5.46
C ARG A 65 13.58 3.55 5.27
N ARG A 66 13.81 4.21 4.13
CA ARG A 66 15.04 4.99 3.94
C ARG A 66 14.87 6.33 4.65
N PRO A 67 15.61 6.61 5.75
CA PRO A 67 15.72 7.99 6.21
C PRO A 67 16.31 8.82 5.06
N PRO A 68 15.95 10.12 4.93
CA PRO A 68 16.70 11.01 4.06
C PRO A 68 18.16 10.93 4.53
N THR A 69 19.02 10.37 3.69
CA THR A 69 20.46 10.41 3.90
C THR A 69 20.87 11.88 3.81
N ILE A 70 20.80 12.58 4.93
CA ILE A 70 21.50 13.85 5.11
C ILE A 70 22.97 13.45 5.12
N PRO A 71 23.78 13.83 4.11
CA PRO A 71 25.21 13.63 4.23
C PRO A 71 25.69 14.48 5.41
N PRO A 72 26.50 13.93 6.35
CA PRO A 72 27.11 14.76 7.37
C PRO A 72 27.95 15.82 6.65
N ARG A 73 27.62 17.10 6.87
CA ARG A 73 28.49 18.20 6.45
C ARG A 73 29.79 18.05 7.22
N ALA A 74 30.87 17.77 6.49
CA ALA A 74 32.25 17.87 6.94
C ALA A 74 32.66 19.34 7.12
#